data_AF-A0A371B1V3-F1
#
_entry.id   AF-A0A371B1V3-F1
#
_cell.length_a   1.000
_cell.length_b   1.000
_cell.length_c   1.000
_cell.angle_alpha   90.00
_cell.angle_beta   90.00
_cell.angle_gamma   90.00
#
_symmetry.space_group_name_H-M   'P 1'
#
loop_
_entity.id
_entity.type
_entity.pdbx_description
1 polymer ?
#
loop_
_entity_poly.entity_id
_entity_poly.type
_entity_poly.pdbx_seq_one_letter_code
_entity_poly.pdbx_strand_id
1 'polypeptide(L)'
;MVAYLMMVSALVAASSAAADAKTDEALFEASVSCVAYHVFATSQMDPVSEEAKLSEEKATLFLLAAYSKDAALDPDAIEAKVESIVEGLIDDRATVEPAQHAEEIAQLKQVCSQFEPSALAIVDAAGLNSDAK
;
A
#
# COMPACT_ATOMS: atom_id res chain seq x y z
N MET A 1 -14.50 -17.87 -1.19
CA MET A 1 -13.71 -16.65 -1.41
C MET A 1 -14.42 -15.50 -0.68
N VAL A 2 -14.17 -15.35 0.62
CA VAL A 2 -14.72 -14.27 1.49
C VAL A 2 -13.58 -13.66 2.33
N ALA A 3 -12.32 -14.01 2.04
CA ALA A 3 -11.19 -13.67 2.88
C ALA A 3 -10.73 -12.21 2.72
N TYR A 4 -10.82 -11.63 1.51
CA TYR A 4 -10.40 -10.25 1.25
C TYR A 4 -11.34 -9.19 1.86
N LEU A 5 -12.65 -9.48 1.91
CA LEU A 5 -13.66 -8.68 2.61
C LEU A 5 -13.32 -8.45 4.11
N MET A 6 -12.59 -9.39 4.73
CA MET A 6 -12.14 -9.24 6.12
C MET A 6 -10.85 -8.42 6.26
N MET A 7 -9.99 -8.36 5.24
CA MET A 7 -8.75 -7.56 5.29
C MET A 7 -9.05 -6.05 5.24
N VAL A 8 -10.00 -5.62 4.41
CA VAL A 8 -10.35 -4.19 4.28
C VAL A 8 -11.03 -3.66 5.54
N SER A 9 -11.87 -4.48 6.18
CA SER A 9 -12.52 -4.14 7.47
C SER A 9 -11.50 -4.00 8.60
N ALA A 10 -10.43 -4.80 8.60
CA ALA A 10 -9.32 -4.66 9.52
C ALA A 10 -8.49 -3.38 9.24
N LEU A 11 -8.37 -2.98 7.96
CA LEU A 11 -7.68 -1.76 7.54
C LEU A 11 -8.43 -0.49 8.00
N VAL A 12 -9.77 -0.49 7.96
CA VAL A 12 -10.61 0.62 8.46
C VAL A 12 -10.60 0.70 9.99
N ALA A 13 -10.62 -0.44 10.69
CA ALA A 13 -10.41 -0.45 12.15
C ALA A 13 -9.01 0.07 12.52
N ALA A 14 -8.00 -0.25 11.70
CA ALA A 14 -6.65 0.28 11.84
C ALA A 14 -6.53 1.79 11.54
N SER A 15 -7.44 2.41 10.77
CA SER A 15 -7.43 3.87 10.54
C SER A 15 -7.82 4.67 11.77
N SER A 16 -8.70 4.13 12.62
CA SER A 16 -9.05 4.72 13.93
C SER A 16 -8.03 4.42 15.04
N ALA A 17 -7.26 3.32 14.90
CA ALA A 17 -6.21 2.91 15.82
C ALA A 17 -4.80 3.41 15.43
N ALA A 18 -4.64 3.98 14.22
CA ALA A 18 -3.39 4.53 13.73
C ALA A 18 -2.86 5.72 14.55
N ALA A 19 -3.67 6.24 15.48
CA ALA A 19 -3.29 7.31 16.40
C ALA A 19 -2.58 6.84 17.68
N ASP A 20 -2.69 5.57 18.13
CA ASP A 20 -2.30 5.26 19.52
C ASP A 20 -1.53 3.95 19.80
N ALA A 21 -1.29 3.05 18.84
CA ALA A 21 -0.33 1.95 19.04
C ALA A 21 0.04 1.28 17.71
N LYS A 22 1.16 1.66 17.09
CA LYS A 22 1.65 1.01 15.86
C LYS A 22 2.82 0.09 16.19
N THR A 23 2.59 -1.23 16.15
CA THR A 23 3.66 -2.22 16.05
C THR A 23 4.33 -2.09 14.67
N ASP A 24 5.60 -2.47 14.54
CA ASP A 24 6.31 -2.41 13.25
C ASP A 24 5.64 -3.29 12.19
N GLU A 25 4.99 -4.39 12.60
CA GLU A 25 4.17 -5.25 11.74
C GLU A 25 2.98 -4.51 11.11
N ALA A 26 2.22 -3.71 11.87
CA ALA A 26 1.09 -2.97 11.32
C ALA A 26 1.53 -1.87 10.32
N LEU A 27 2.71 -1.28 10.57
CA LEU A 27 3.32 -0.32 9.65
C LEU A 27 3.80 -1.01 8.37
N PHE A 28 4.38 -2.20 8.49
CA PHE A 28 4.78 -3.03 7.37
C PHE A 28 3.58 -3.43 6.48
N GLU A 29 2.51 -3.96 7.08
CA GLU A 29 1.29 -4.36 6.37
C GLU A 29 0.65 -3.18 5.61
N ALA A 30 0.58 -2.01 6.24
CA ALA A 30 0.06 -0.80 5.62
C ALA A 30 0.92 -0.35 4.42
N SER A 31 2.25 -0.37 4.58
CA SER A 31 3.18 -0.06 3.50
C SER A 31 3.00 -1.01 2.31
N VAL A 32 3.03 -2.32 2.54
CA VAL A 32 2.88 -3.32 1.46
C VAL A 32 1.54 -3.20 0.74
N SER A 33 0.45 -2.98 1.48
CA SER A 33 -0.88 -2.77 0.89
C SER A 33 -0.92 -1.51 0.01
N CYS A 34 -0.24 -0.44 0.41
CA CYS A 34 -0.17 0.78 -0.37
C CYS A 34 0.74 0.69 -1.59
N VAL A 35 1.82 -0.10 -1.52
CA VAL A 35 2.60 -0.46 -2.72
C VAL A 35 1.68 -1.17 -3.72
N ALA A 36 0.97 -2.21 -3.29
CA ALA A 36 0.09 -2.99 -4.15
C ALA A 36 -1.02 -2.13 -4.78
N TYR A 37 -1.66 -1.25 -4.01
CA TYR A 37 -2.64 -0.29 -4.53
C TYR A 37 -2.03 0.58 -5.64
N HIS A 38 -0.85 1.15 -5.43
CA HIS A 38 -0.23 2.04 -6.42
C HIS A 38 0.24 1.28 -7.67
N VAL A 39 0.75 0.05 -7.53
CA VAL A 39 1.08 -0.82 -8.68
C VAL A 39 -0.18 -1.13 -9.50
N PHE A 40 -1.27 -1.55 -8.83
CA PHE A 40 -2.54 -1.81 -9.49
C PHE A 40 -3.12 -0.56 -10.15
N ALA A 41 -3.08 0.60 -9.49
CA ALA A 41 -3.55 1.86 -10.03
C ALA A 41 -2.75 2.26 -11.28
N THR A 42 -1.42 2.20 -11.22
CA THR A 42 -0.54 2.51 -12.36
C THR A 42 -0.81 1.59 -13.56
N SER A 43 -1.07 0.29 -13.33
CA SER A 43 -1.38 -0.67 -14.42
C SER A 43 -2.65 -0.33 -15.23
N GLN A 44 -3.48 0.57 -14.71
CA GLN A 44 -4.73 1.01 -15.33
C GLN A 44 -4.65 2.41 -15.95
N MET A 45 -3.52 3.10 -15.76
CA MET A 45 -3.28 4.46 -16.26
C MET A 45 -2.52 4.43 -17.59
N ASP A 46 -2.49 5.56 -18.28
CA ASP A 46 -1.55 5.76 -19.38
C ASP A 46 -0.13 5.83 -18.79
N PRO A 47 0.81 4.96 -19.20
CA PRO A 47 2.15 4.90 -18.62
C PRO A 47 2.96 6.19 -18.79
N VAL A 48 2.58 7.09 -19.71
CA VAL A 48 3.27 8.40 -19.86
C VAL A 48 2.59 9.55 -19.12
N SER A 49 1.47 9.29 -18.43
CA SER A 49 0.75 10.30 -17.66
C SER A 49 1.50 10.74 -16.40
N GLU A 50 1.27 11.99 -15.97
CA GLU A 50 1.82 12.50 -14.71
C GLU A 50 1.21 11.76 -13.50
N GLU A 51 -0.04 11.32 -13.63
CA GLU A 51 -0.71 10.49 -12.64
C GLU A 51 -0.03 9.13 -12.45
N ALA A 52 0.41 8.48 -13.53
CA ALA A 52 1.17 7.24 -13.46
C ALA A 52 2.51 7.44 -12.76
N LYS A 53 3.26 8.49 -13.12
CA LYS A 53 4.54 8.83 -12.48
C LYS A 53 4.38 9.09 -10.98
N LEU A 54 3.39 9.90 -10.60
CA LEU A 54 3.12 10.17 -9.20
C LEU A 54 2.76 8.88 -8.44
N SER A 55 1.98 7.99 -9.06
CA SER A 55 1.64 6.70 -8.47
C SER A 55 2.87 5.80 -8.28
N GLU A 56 3.81 5.78 -9.24
CA GLU A 56 5.09 5.07 -9.12
C GLU A 56 5.99 5.64 -8.01
N GLU A 57 6.07 6.97 -7.89
CA GLU A 57 6.78 7.64 -6.79
C GLU A 57 6.19 7.25 -5.43
N LYS A 58 4.85 7.20 -5.32
CA LYS A 58 4.18 6.73 -4.10
C LYS A 58 4.44 5.25 -3.82
N ALA A 59 4.39 4.39 -4.84
CA ALA A 59 4.75 2.97 -4.68
C ALA A 59 6.18 2.83 -4.13
N THR A 60 7.12 3.62 -4.65
CA THR A 60 8.52 3.64 -4.19
C THR A 60 8.62 4.10 -2.73
N LEU A 61 7.94 5.18 -2.35
CA LEU A 61 7.89 5.67 -0.97
C LEU A 61 7.41 4.59 0.00
N PHE A 62 6.29 3.94 -0.29
CA PHE A 62 5.74 2.90 0.59
C PHE A 62 6.61 1.65 0.63
N LEU A 63 7.27 1.30 -0.49
CA LEU A 63 8.20 0.19 -0.53
C LEU A 63 9.43 0.44 0.36
N LEU A 64 10.00 1.64 0.31
CA LEU A 64 11.09 2.06 1.21
C LEU A 64 10.64 2.06 2.68
N ALA A 65 9.41 2.48 2.96
CA ALA A 65 8.84 2.42 4.31
C ALA A 65 8.68 0.97 4.79
N ALA A 66 8.29 0.03 3.92
CA ALA A 66 8.22 -1.41 4.25
C ALA A 66 9.61 -1.95 4.60
N TYR A 67 10.62 -1.71 3.75
CA TYR A 67 12.00 -2.13 4.01
C TYR A 67 12.58 -1.56 5.31
N SER A 68 12.20 -0.34 5.66
CA SER A 68 12.66 0.32 6.89
C SER A 68 12.05 -0.28 8.16
N LYS A 69 10.92 -1.00 8.04
CA LYS A 69 10.19 -1.58 9.17
C LYS A 69 10.44 -3.06 9.36
N ASP A 70 10.90 -3.73 8.33
CA ASP A 70 11.43 -5.07 8.46
C ASP A 70 12.66 -5.24 7.57
N ALA A 71 13.81 -4.78 8.08
CA ALA A 71 15.10 -4.94 7.40
C ALA A 71 15.61 -6.40 7.42
N ALA A 72 14.93 -7.29 8.16
CA ALA A 72 15.22 -8.72 8.18
C ALA A 72 14.38 -9.50 7.16
N LEU A 73 13.30 -8.90 6.63
CA LEU A 73 12.52 -9.47 5.56
C LEU A 73 13.31 -9.46 4.25
N ASP A 74 13.39 -10.65 3.66
CA ASP A 74 13.91 -10.89 2.33
C ASP A 74 13.15 -10.02 1.31
N PRO A 75 13.83 -9.24 0.44
CA PRO A 75 13.18 -8.49 -0.63
C PRO A 75 12.22 -9.35 -1.47
N ASP A 76 12.58 -10.62 -1.70
CA ASP A 76 11.74 -11.57 -2.43
C ASP A 76 10.41 -11.85 -1.70
N ALA A 77 10.41 -11.84 -0.37
CA ALA A 77 9.19 -12.02 0.43
C ALA A 77 8.29 -10.78 0.41
N ILE A 78 8.86 -9.58 0.33
CA ILE A 78 8.10 -8.33 0.17
C ILE A 78 7.47 -8.29 -1.22
N GLU A 79 8.26 -8.61 -2.26
CA GLU A 79 7.78 -8.69 -3.64
C GLU A 79 6.64 -9.70 -3.78
N ALA A 80 6.81 -10.93 -3.29
CA ALA A 80 5.78 -11.97 -3.34
C ALA A 80 4.48 -11.54 -2.64
N LYS A 81 4.58 -10.76 -1.56
CA LYS A 81 3.41 -10.25 -0.86
C LYS A 81 2.71 -9.13 -1.62
N VAL A 82 3.46 -8.22 -2.23
CA VAL A 82 2.91 -7.19 -3.13
C VAL A 82 2.21 -7.86 -4.31
N GLU A 83 2.87 -8.82 -4.97
CA GLU A 83 2.32 -9.58 -6.10
C GLU A 83 1.01 -10.27 -5.72
N SER A 84 1.00 -11.02 -4.61
CA SER A 84 -0.21 -11.70 -4.12
C SER A 84 -1.38 -10.74 -3.88
N ILE A 85 -1.12 -9.51 -3.39
CA ILE A 85 -2.19 -8.52 -3.19
C ILE A 85 -2.65 -7.94 -4.53
N VAL A 86 -1.73 -7.64 -5.45
CA VAL A 86 -2.07 -7.13 -6.79
C VAL A 86 -2.91 -8.14 -7.56
N GLU A 87 -2.53 -9.42 -7.54
CA GLU A 87 -3.32 -10.51 -8.12
C GLU A 87 -4.73 -10.55 -7.53
N GLY A 88 -4.86 -10.44 -6.21
CA GLY A 88 -6.16 -10.35 -5.54
C GLY A 88 -7.01 -9.17 -6.03
N LEU A 89 -6.43 -7.98 -6.20
CA LEU A 89 -7.14 -6.81 -6.73
C LEU A 89 -7.59 -7.01 -8.19
N ILE A 90 -6.78 -7.69 -9.00
CA ILE A 90 -7.12 -8.02 -10.39
C ILE A 90 -8.24 -9.06 -10.45
N ASP A 91 -8.18 -10.09 -9.61
CA ASP A 91 -9.19 -11.12 -9.52
C ASP A 91 -10.52 -10.56 -9.00
N ASP A 92 -10.48 -9.69 -7.99
CA ASP A 92 -11.66 -9.03 -7.43
C ASP A 92 -12.34 -8.16 -8.50
N ARG A 93 -11.57 -7.47 -9.36
CA ARG A 93 -12.13 -6.72 -10.49
C ARG A 93 -12.99 -7.58 -11.43
N ALA A 94 -12.66 -8.86 -11.57
CA ALA A 94 -13.36 -9.80 -12.44
C ALA A 94 -14.49 -10.57 -11.73
N THR A 95 -14.46 -10.67 -10.41
CA THR A 95 -15.31 -11.58 -9.63
C THR A 95 -16.23 -10.89 -8.63
N VAL A 96 -15.93 -9.65 -8.24
CA VAL A 96 -16.72 -8.81 -7.33
C VAL A 96 -17.60 -7.86 -8.14
N GLU A 97 -18.77 -7.51 -7.58
CA GLU A 97 -19.65 -6.51 -8.18
C GLU A 97 -18.90 -5.18 -8.42
N PRO A 98 -19.00 -4.55 -9.61
CA PRO A 98 -18.18 -3.39 -9.96
C PRO A 98 -18.27 -2.22 -8.96
N ALA A 99 -19.46 -2.00 -8.39
CA ALA A 99 -19.66 -0.95 -7.38
C ALA A 99 -18.93 -1.25 -6.07
N GLN A 100 -18.92 -2.52 -5.65
CA GLN A 100 -18.22 -2.96 -4.46
C GLN A 100 -16.71 -2.90 -4.67
N HIS A 101 -16.21 -3.39 -5.81
CA HIS A 101 -14.79 -3.29 -6.13
C HIS A 101 -14.31 -1.83 -6.18
N ALA A 102 -15.11 -0.93 -6.78
CA ALA A 102 -14.80 0.50 -6.78
C ALA A 102 -14.76 1.11 -5.37
N GLU A 103 -15.64 0.67 -4.47
CA GLU A 103 -15.63 1.09 -3.07
C GLU A 103 -14.36 0.59 -2.34
N GLU A 104 -13.97 -0.67 -2.54
CA GLU A 104 -12.76 -1.25 -1.97
C GLU A 104 -11.52 -0.48 -2.41
N ILE A 105 -11.37 -0.21 -3.72
CA ILE A 105 -10.26 0.60 -4.24
C ILE A 105 -10.28 2.03 -3.67
N ALA A 106 -11.45 2.63 -3.49
CA ALA A 106 -11.55 3.96 -2.89
C ALA A 106 -11.13 3.98 -1.42
N GLN A 107 -11.46 2.92 -0.66
CA GLN A 107 -11.03 2.76 0.72
C GLN A 107 -9.52 2.55 0.82
N LEU A 108 -8.93 1.69 -0.03
CA LEU A 108 -7.48 1.52 -0.09
C LEU A 108 -6.78 2.85 -0.41
N LYS A 109 -7.26 3.59 -1.41
CA LYS A 109 -6.74 4.92 -1.74
C LYS A 109 -6.76 5.86 -0.53
N GLN A 110 -7.87 5.90 0.19
CA GLN A 110 -8.03 6.74 1.38
C GLN A 110 -7.02 6.36 2.48
N VAL A 111 -6.86 5.06 2.75
CA VAL A 111 -5.87 4.57 3.73
C VAL A 111 -4.46 5.02 3.34
N CYS A 112 -4.09 4.87 2.07
CA CYS A 112 -2.77 5.26 1.61
C CYS A 112 -2.53 6.77 1.71
N SER A 113 -3.52 7.60 1.37
CA SER A 113 -3.42 9.05 1.58
C SER A 113 -3.26 9.43 3.06
N GLN A 114 -3.93 8.73 3.98
CA GLN A 114 -3.78 8.98 5.42
C GLN A 114 -2.43 8.47 5.96
N PHE A 115 -1.88 7.42 5.37
CA PHE A 115 -0.63 6.80 5.81
C PHE A 115 0.62 7.46 5.24
N GLU A 116 0.51 8.14 4.09
CA GLU A 116 1.62 8.78 3.39
C GLU A 116 2.56 9.62 4.29
N PRO A 117 2.07 10.51 5.20
CA PRO A 117 2.95 11.27 6.08
C PRO A 117 3.77 10.39 7.03
N SER A 118 3.21 9.25 7.47
CA SER A 118 3.92 8.29 8.31
C SER A 118 4.99 7.55 7.50
N ALA A 119 4.70 7.16 6.26
CA ALA A 119 5.67 6.51 5.38
C ALA A 119 6.87 7.43 5.09
N LEU A 120 6.62 8.71 4.80
CA LEU A 120 7.66 9.74 4.69
C LEU A 120 8.53 9.81 5.94
N ALA A 121 7.93 9.93 7.12
CA ALA A 121 8.68 9.99 8.37
C ALA A 121 9.52 8.74 8.65
N ILE A 122 9.05 7.56 8.24
CA ILE A 122 9.79 6.30 8.35
C ILE A 122 11.02 6.31 7.43
N VAL A 123 10.84 6.69 6.16
CA VAL A 123 11.91 6.76 5.16
C VAL A 123 12.95 7.81 5.53
N ASP A 124 12.51 8.97 6.02
CA ASP A 124 13.37 10.03 6.54
C ASP A 124 14.20 9.55 7.74
N ALA A 125 13.57 8.89 8.71
CA ALA A 125 14.25 8.35 9.89
C ALA A 125 15.27 7.25 9.55
N ALA A 126 15.02 6.51 8.47
CA ALA A 126 15.95 5.51 7.95
C ALA A 126 17.09 6.12 7.10
N GLY A 127 17.05 7.43 6.81
CA GLY A 127 18.03 8.10 5.95
C GLY A 127 17.94 7.67 4.48
N LEU A 128 16.77 7.19 4.05
CA LEU A 128 16.51 6.67 2.71
C LEU A 128 15.90 7.73 1.78
N ASN A 129 15.53 8.90 2.29
CA ASN A 129 15.04 10.00 1.47
C ASN A 129 16.21 10.70 0.76
N SER A 130 16.23 10.66 -0.57
CA SER A 130 17.28 11.25 -1.41
C SER A 130 17.27 12.78 -1.43
N ASP A 131 16.15 13.41 -1.04
CA ASP A 131 15.98 14.86 -1.04
C ASP A 131 16.46 15.53 0.26
N ALA A 132 16.87 14.75 1.27
CA ALA A 132 17.33 15.23 2.56
C ALA A 132 18.82 15.66 2.60
N LYS A 133 19.44 15.92 1.43
CA LYS A 133 20.84 16.39 1.31
C LYS A 133 20.97 17.77 0.69
#